data_AF-A0A443SMN0-F1
#
_entry.id   AF-A0A443SMN0-F1
#
_cell.length_a   1.000
_cell.length_b   1.000
_cell.length_c   1.000
_cell.angle_alpha   90.00
_cell.angle_beta   90.00
_cell.angle_gamma   90.00
#
_symmetry.space_group_name_H-M   'P 1'
#
loop_
_entity.id
_entity.type
_entity.pdbx_description
1 polymer ?
#
loop_
_entity_poly.entity_id
_entity_poly.type
_entity_poly.pdbx_seq_one_letter_code
_entity_poly.pdbx_strand_id
1 'polypeptide(L)' 'MPQKSQVIHVYKQLLHLGKEWPQGYTYFRNRCKTAFEKNKHETDETKITNMIKRAEFVVKEIEALYRLKKYRTMKKRYYD' A
#
# COMPACT_ATOMS: atom_id res chain seq x y z
N MET A 1 9.49 0.12 20.83
CA MET A 1 8.40 1.04 20.44
C MET A 1 7.38 0.29 19.60
N PRO A 2 6.11 0.20 20.05
CA PRO A 2 5.04 -0.48 19.31
C PRO A 2 4.88 0.05 17.86
N GLN A 3 5.16 1.34 17.61
CA GLN A 3 5.03 1.92 16.27
C GLN A 3 6.01 1.31 15.24
N LYS A 4 7.22 0.90 15.65
CA LYS A 4 8.23 0.34 14.71
C LYS A 4 7.73 -0.96 14.05
N SER A 5 7.05 -1.80 14.83
CA SER A 5 6.48 -3.06 14.32
C SER A 5 5.36 -2.77 13.32
N GLN A 6 4.48 -1.81 13.63
CA GLN A 6 3.38 -1.40 12.75
C GLN A 6 3.89 -0.84 11.41
N VAL A 7 4.92 0.01 11.44
CA VAL A 7 5.53 0.55 10.21
C VAL A 7 6.07 -0.58 9.33
N ILE A 8 6.79 -1.55 9.92
CA ILE A 8 7.34 -2.69 9.18
C ILE A 8 6.22 -3.56 8.61
N HIS A 9 5.14 -3.78 9.37
CA HIS A 9 3.99 -4.54 8.93
C HIS A 9 3.34 -3.91 7.69
N VAL A 10 2.97 -2.62 7.77
CA VAL A 10 2.32 -1.92 6.66
C VAL A 10 3.24 -1.83 5.44
N TYR A 11 4.54 -1.62 5.64
CA TYR A 11 5.52 -1.64 4.54
C TYR A 11 5.55 -2.98 3.80
N LYS A 12 5.58 -4.10 4.54
CA LYS A 12 5.54 -5.45 3.94
C LYS A 12 4.21 -5.71 3.23
N GLN A 13 3.10 -5.26 3.81
CA GLN A 13 1.78 -5.40 3.20
C GLN A 13 1.68 -4.64 1.88
N LEU A 14 2.16 -3.39 1.83
CA LEU A 14 2.23 -2.61 0.59
C LEU A 14 3.10 -3.29 -0.45
N LEU A 15 4.28 -3.81 -0.08
CA LEU A 15 5.13 -4.55 -1.01
C LEU A 15 4.47 -5.82 -1.56
N HIS A 16 3.69 -6.52 -0.73
CA HIS A 16 2.93 -7.68 -1.17
C HIS A 16 1.87 -7.28 -2.22
N LEU A 17 1.07 -6.26 -1.94
CA LEU A 17 0.07 -5.73 -2.86
C LEU A 17 0.70 -5.18 -4.15
N GLY A 18 1.91 -4.64 -4.08
CA GLY A 18 2.64 -4.09 -5.22
C GLY A 18 3.10 -5.13 -6.25
N LYS A 19 3.06 -6.44 -5.95
CA LYS A 19 3.52 -7.49 -6.88
C LYS A 19 2.73 -7.53 -8.19
N GLU A 20 1.42 -7.27 -8.10
CA GLU A 20 0.50 -7.26 -9.24
C GLU A 20 0.26 -5.86 -9.82
N TRP A 21 1.10 -4.89 -9.45
CA TRP A 21 0.93 -3.51 -9.88
C TRP A 21 1.04 -3.39 -11.41
N PRO A 22 0.14 -2.67 -12.11
CA PRO A 22 0.11 -2.62 -13.57
C PRO A 22 1.41 -2.12 -14.23
N GLN A 23 2.15 -1.23 -13.57
CA GLN A 23 3.42 -0.68 -14.06
C GLN A 23 4.65 -1.52 -13.64
N GLY A 24 4.41 -2.67 -13.00
CA GLY A 24 5.44 -3.59 -12.53
C GLY A 24 5.85 -3.38 -11.07
N TYR A 25 6.36 -4.47 -10.47
CA TYR A 25 6.74 -4.52 -9.05
C TYR A 25 7.90 -3.57 -8.72
N THR A 26 8.91 -3.45 -9.58
CA THR A 26 10.06 -2.57 -9.37
C THR A 26 9.64 -1.10 -9.28
N TYR A 27 8.73 -0.67 -10.16
CA TYR A 27 8.17 0.67 -10.14
C TYR A 27 7.45 0.95 -8.80
N PHE A 28 6.55 0.06 -8.39
CA PHE A 28 5.82 0.19 -7.14
C PHE A 28 6.77 0.19 -5.92
N ARG A 29 7.68 -0.79 -5.87
CA ARG A 29 8.65 -0.94 -4.78
C ARG A 29 9.51 0.31 -4.60
N ASN A 30 10.00 0.89 -5.69
CA ASN A 30 10.83 2.11 -5.62
C ASN A 30 10.03 3.28 -5.05
N ARG A 31 8.79 3.48 -5.52
CA ARG A 31 7.90 4.55 -5.02
C ARG A 31 7.54 4.37 -3.55
N CYS A 32 7.21 3.14 -3.15
CA CYS A 32 6.94 2.77 -1.76
C CYS A 32 8.17 3.05 -0.90
N LYS A 33 9.35 2.53 -1.28
CA LYS A 33 10.61 2.74 -0.56
C LYS A 33 10.91 4.23 -0.39
N THR A 34 10.84 5.03 -1.46
CA THR A 34 11.07 6.47 -1.39
C THR A 34 10.11 7.19 -0.44
N ALA A 35 8.84 6.78 -0.38
CA ALA A 35 7.87 7.38 0.53
C ALA A 35 8.22 7.14 2.01
N PHE A 36 8.67 5.93 2.36
CA PHE A 36 9.11 5.60 3.72
C PHE A 36 10.46 6.26 4.05
N GLU A 37 11.40 6.28 3.10
CA GLU A 37 12.71 6.92 3.29
C GLU A 37 12.61 8.43 3.54
N LYS A 38 11.69 9.13 2.87
CA LYS A 38 11.44 10.56 3.09
C LYS A 38 11.05 10.90 4.53
N ASN A 39 10.39 9.97 5.23
CA ASN A 39 9.89 10.17 6.60
C ASN A 39 10.76 9.46 7.66
N LYS A 40 11.95 8.94 7.30
CA LYS A 40 12.77 8.10 8.18
C LYS A 40 13.29 8.81 9.44
N HIS A 41 13.34 10.14 9.42
CA HIS A 41 13.84 10.98 10.51
C HIS A 41 12.73 11.56 11.38
N GLU A 42 11.46 11.22 11.12
CA GLU A 42 10.36 11.68 11.95
C GLU A 42 10.42 10.98 13.32
N THR A 43 10.41 11.78 14.39
CA THR A 43 10.50 11.32 15.78
C THR A 43 9.22 11.59 16.56
N ASP A 44 8.31 12.39 16.04
CA ASP A 44 7.04 12.70 16.68
C ASP A 44 6.07 11.51 16.57
N GLU A 45 5.74 10.93 17.73
CA GLU A 45 4.86 9.76 17.83
C GLU A 45 3.47 9.98 17.23
N THR A 46 2.94 11.20 17.34
CA THR A 46 1.60 11.54 16.83
C THR A 46 1.61 11.56 15.30
N LYS A 47 2.65 12.15 14.71
CA LYS A 47 2.84 12.16 13.26
C LYS A 47 3.08 10.76 12.70
N ILE A 48 3.93 9.96 13.36
CA ILE A 48 4.17 8.56 12.95
C ILE A 48 2.86 7.78 12.93
N THR A 49 2.04 7.93 13.96
CA THR A 49 0.73 7.25 14.04
C THR A 49 -0.21 7.69 12.90
N ASN A 50 -0.23 8.99 12.58
CA ASN A 50 -1.04 9.50 11.46
C ASN A 50 -0.52 9.02 10.10
N MET A 51 0.79 8.91 9.92
CA MET A 51 1.40 8.35 8.70
C MET A 51 1.08 6.86 8.54
N ILE A 52 1.09 6.09 9.63
CA ILE A 52 0.68 4.67 9.63
C ILE A 52 -0.79 4.56 9.19
N LYS A 53 -1.70 5.33 9.80
CA LYS A 53 -3.13 5.36 9.42
C LYS A 53 -3.31 5.70 7.94
N ARG A 54 -2.54 6.66 7.43
CA ARG A 54 -2.56 7.00 5.99
C ARG A 54 -2.09 5.83 5.12
N ALA A 55 -1.04 5.13 5.53
CA ALA A 55 -0.53 3.98 4.79
C ALA A 55 -1.54 2.80 4.79
N GLU A 56 -2.22 2.55 5.91
CA GLU A 56 -3.31 1.58 6.00
C GLU A 56 -4.52 1.95 5.12
N PHE A 57 -4.82 3.24 4.99
CA PHE A 57 -5.84 3.72 4.06
C PHE A 57 -5.47 3.40 2.61
N VAL A 58 -4.21 3.67 2.21
CA VAL A 58 -3.71 3.35 0.86
C VAL A 58 -3.76 1.84 0.58
N VAL A 59 -3.45 0.99 1.57
CA VAL A 59 -3.61 -0.46 1.45
C VAL A 59 -5.06 -0.81 1.03
N LYS A 60 -6.05 -0.26 1.74
CA LYS A 60 -7.47 -0.51 1.43
C LYS A 60 -7.88 -0.01 0.05
N GLU A 61 -7.34 1.12 -0.40
CA GLU A 61 -7.58 1.64 -1.75
C GLU A 61 -7.03 0.69 -2.82
N ILE A 62 -5.79 0.22 -2.68
CA ILE A 62 -5.18 -0.70 -3.63
C ILE A 62 -5.98 -2.00 -3.70
N GLU A 63 -6.39 -2.56 -2.56
CA GLU A 63 -7.24 -3.74 -2.54
C GLU A 63 -8.60 -3.49 -3.22
N ALA A 64 -9.22 -2.33 -3.00
CA ALA A 64 -10.48 -1.97 -3.65
C ALA A 64 -10.32 -1.89 -5.17
N LEU A 65 -9.21 -1.33 -5.66
CA LEU A 65 -8.88 -1.29 -7.09
C LEU A 65 -8.73 -2.70 -7.67
N TYR A 66 -8.05 -3.60 -6.97
CA TYR A 66 -7.92 -4.99 -7.41
C TYR A 66 -9.27 -5.74 -7.40
N ARG A 67 -10.10 -5.54 -6.38
CA ARG A 67 -11.48 -6.06 -6.35
C ARG A 67 -12.32 -5.54 -7.52
N LEU A 68 -12.22 -4.24 -7.83
CA LEU A 68 -12.92 -3.62 -8.94
C LEU A 68 -12.45 -4.17 -10.30
N LYS A 69 -11.15 -4.36 -10.49
CA LYS A 69 -10.58 -4.99 -11.69
C LYS A 69 -11.14 -6.41 -11.87
N LYS A 70 -11.18 -7.21 -10.80
CA LYS A 70 -11.76 -8.56 -10.82
C LYS A 70 -13.24 -8.52 -11.20
N TYR A 71 -14.01 -7.64 -10.56
CA TYR A 71 -15.44 -7.46 -10.86
C TYR A 71 -15.68 -7.09 -12.34
N ARG A 72 -14.96 -6.10 -12.87
CA ARG A 72 -15.07 -5.69 -14.28
C ARG A 72 -14.78 -6.83 -15.24
N THR A 73 -13.76 -7.65 -14.94
CA THR A 73 -13.38 -8.81 -15.75
C THR A 73 -14.47 -9.88 -15.75
N MET A 74 -15.05 -10.17 -14.58
CA MET A 74 -16.17 -11.11 -14.45
C MET A 74 -17.41 -10.61 -15.18
N LYS A 75 -17.78 -9.33 -15.00
CA LYS A 75 -18.94 -8.74 -15.67
C LYS A 75 -18.85 -8.91 -17.18
N LYS A 76 -17.71 -8.56 -17.78
CA LYS A 76 -17.46 -8.68 -19.22
C LYS A 76 -17.53 -10.13 -19.74
N ARG A 77 -17.24 -11.13 -18.91
CA ARG A 77 -17.21 -12.53 -19.34
C ARG A 77 -18.59 -13.18 -19.34
N TYR A 78 -19.47 -12.76 -18.43
CA TYR A 78 -20.74 -13.44 -18.16
C TYR A 78 -21.98 -12.63 -18.55
N TYR A 79 -21.85 -11.32 -18.76
CA TYR A 79 -22.99 -10.43 -19.00
C TYR A 79 -22.87 -9.58 -20.27
N ASP A 80 -21.69 -9.52 -20.91
CA ASP A 80 -21.48 -8.95 -22.24
C ASP A 80 -21.28 -10.11 -23.23
#